data_AF-A0A7J4U113-F1
#
_entry.id   AF-A0A7J4U113-F1
#
_cell.length_a   1.000
_cell.length_b   1.000
_cell.length_c   1.000
_cell.angle_alpha   90.00
_cell.angle_beta   90.00
_cell.angle_gamma   90.00
#
_symmetry.space_group_name_H-M   'P 1'
#
loop_
_entity.id
_entity.type
_entity.pdbx_description
1 polymer ?
#
loop_
_entity_poly.entity_id
_entity_poly.type
_entity_poly.pdbx_seq_one_letter_code
_entity_poly.pdbx_strand_id
1 'polypeptide(L)'
;MPHAIVTHRETWAQNMVKSMQLLDAVLREHQQATVMDPRAGIVPTCPRLIAVLLLKGDSGRTYRLSIRDMDGTGLNCSFTVEGARWRTDLLSPYKTGAAVASLCLQSTQHDLPAGDRAVSLVLSLLRDRQTAMRIPLLGQFIAADRAMLKNIGMFTDEGPMPDFEEPEEFDFPPMNAVPEAFESPPDEDEPEDPHEWTELDELFHAPRASVPLEGTSEASEPESPPSHEQTMLRAADEAAEVGLEHLAAALRALA
;
A
#
# COMPACT_ATOMS: atom_id res chain seq x y z
N MET A 1 -0.43 9.92 -26.99
CA MET A 1 -1.28 9.20 -27.96
C MET A 1 -1.60 7.83 -27.36
N PRO A 2 -2.87 7.47 -27.10
CA PRO A 2 -3.21 6.11 -26.70
C PRO A 2 -2.75 5.16 -27.81
N HIS A 3 -1.93 4.18 -27.46
CA HIS A 3 -1.46 3.17 -28.41
C HIS A 3 -2.43 1.99 -28.42
N ALA A 4 -2.61 1.35 -29.57
CA ALA A 4 -3.38 0.11 -29.64
C ALA A 4 -2.56 -1.03 -29.04
N ILE A 5 -3.20 -1.91 -28.26
CA ILE A 5 -2.54 -3.14 -27.79
C ILE A 5 -2.34 -4.10 -28.97
N VAL A 6 -1.31 -4.95 -28.88
CA VAL A 6 -1.13 -6.04 -29.84
C VAL A 6 -2.19 -7.11 -29.59
N THR A 7 -3.20 -7.17 -30.44
CA THR A 7 -4.32 -8.13 -30.33
C THR A 7 -4.11 -9.42 -31.12
N HIS A 8 -3.12 -9.46 -32.01
CA HIS A 8 -2.86 -10.62 -32.87
C HIS A 8 -1.37 -10.80 -33.16
N ARG A 9 -0.90 -12.05 -33.12
CA ARG A 9 0.39 -12.51 -33.65
C ARG A 9 0.17 -13.86 -34.34
N GLU A 10 0.88 -14.11 -35.43
CA GLU A 10 0.75 -15.35 -36.20
C GLU A 10 1.11 -16.61 -35.38
N THR A 11 1.96 -16.46 -34.36
CA THR A 11 2.37 -17.54 -33.46
C THR A 11 1.38 -17.82 -32.32
N TRP A 12 0.36 -16.99 -32.13
CA TRP A 12 -0.58 -17.13 -31.03
C TRP A 12 -1.73 -18.07 -31.37
N ALA A 13 -2.12 -18.88 -30.40
CA ALA A 13 -3.30 -19.72 -30.51
C ALA A 13 -4.58 -18.88 -30.60
N GLN A 14 -5.62 -19.41 -31.25
CA GLN A 14 -6.85 -18.66 -31.55
C GLN A 14 -7.60 -18.20 -30.29
N ASN A 15 -7.54 -18.97 -29.21
CA ASN A 15 -8.06 -18.59 -27.88
C ASN A 15 -7.32 -17.36 -27.31
N MET A 16 -6.00 -17.30 -27.47
CA MET A 16 -5.19 -16.17 -27.02
C MET A 16 -5.58 -14.88 -27.78
N VAL A 17 -5.75 -14.96 -29.10
CA VAL A 17 -6.22 -13.83 -29.92
C VAL A 17 -7.57 -13.31 -29.43
N LYS A 18 -8.54 -14.19 -29.19
CA LYS A 18 -9.86 -13.81 -28.64
C LYS A 18 -9.74 -13.15 -27.27
N SER A 19 -8.90 -13.70 -26.38
CA SER A 19 -8.67 -13.12 -25.04
C SER A 19 -8.05 -11.72 -25.10
N MET A 20 -7.14 -11.47 -26.05
CA MET A 20 -6.53 -10.16 -26.24
C MET A 20 -7.51 -9.15 -26.87
N GLN A 21 -8.41 -9.60 -27.72
CA GLN A 21 -9.51 -8.78 -28.23
C GLN A 21 -10.49 -8.40 -27.10
N LEU A 22 -10.77 -9.33 -26.17
CA LEU A 22 -11.55 -9.04 -24.98
C LEU A 22 -10.86 -7.97 -24.11
N LEU A 23 -9.54 -8.10 -23.89
CA LEU A 23 -8.76 -7.09 -23.18
C LEU A 23 -8.87 -5.71 -23.85
N ASP A 24 -8.72 -5.63 -25.17
CA ASP A 24 -8.87 -4.37 -25.92
C ASP A 24 -10.27 -3.76 -25.74
N ALA A 25 -11.31 -4.59 -25.79
CA ALA A 25 -12.69 -4.15 -25.59
C ALA A 25 -12.91 -3.56 -24.18
N VAL A 26 -12.45 -4.26 -23.14
CA VAL A 26 -12.54 -3.79 -21.75
C VAL A 26 -11.80 -2.47 -21.56
N LEU A 27 -10.59 -2.35 -22.13
CA LEU A 27 -9.79 -1.13 -22.00
C LEU A 27 -10.44 0.07 -22.70
N ARG A 28 -11.18 -0.13 -23.80
CA ARG A 28 -11.92 0.93 -24.49
C ARG A 28 -13.16 1.38 -23.73
N GLU A 29 -13.79 0.48 -22.99
CA GLU A 29 -14.97 0.79 -22.18
C GLU A 29 -14.60 1.62 -20.94
N HIS A 30 -13.41 1.38 -20.36
CA HIS A 30 -12.96 2.04 -19.14
C HIS A 30 -12.03 3.23 -19.39
N GLN A 31 -12.55 4.46 -19.22
CA GLN A 31 -11.77 5.71 -19.36
C GLN A 31 -10.60 5.83 -18.35
N GLN A 32 -10.64 5.07 -17.25
CA GLN A 32 -9.58 5.03 -16.23
C GLN A 32 -8.37 4.19 -16.65
N ALA A 33 -8.48 3.47 -17.77
CA ALA A 33 -7.39 2.70 -18.34
C ALA A 33 -6.78 3.44 -19.54
N THR A 34 -5.46 3.47 -19.61
CA THR A 34 -4.71 4.03 -20.74
C THR A 34 -3.64 3.06 -21.18
N VAL A 35 -3.62 2.72 -22.47
CA VAL A 35 -2.56 1.93 -23.06
C VAL A 35 -1.35 2.81 -23.35
N MET A 36 -0.19 2.43 -22.83
CA MET A 36 1.08 3.11 -23.01
C MET A 36 1.88 2.48 -24.14
N ASP A 37 2.67 3.32 -24.83
CA ASP A 37 3.65 2.83 -25.79
C ASP A 37 4.87 2.24 -25.02
N PRO A 38 5.17 0.94 -25.19
CA PRO A 38 6.36 0.34 -24.59
C PRO A 38 7.69 0.96 -25.06
N ARG A 39 7.70 1.69 -26.19
CA ARG A 39 8.88 2.37 -26.73
C ARG A 39 9.11 3.77 -26.15
N ALA A 40 8.23 4.24 -25.27
CA ALA A 40 8.34 5.56 -24.64
C ALA A 40 9.50 5.70 -23.63
N GLY A 41 10.30 4.65 -23.40
CA GLY A 41 11.46 4.67 -22.49
C GLY A 41 11.12 4.69 -21.00
N ILE A 42 9.84 4.51 -20.65
CA ILE A 42 9.33 4.54 -19.26
C ILE A 42 9.50 3.18 -18.57
N VAL A 43 9.45 2.11 -19.35
CA VAL A 43 9.72 0.72 -18.93
C VAL A 43 10.96 0.27 -19.67
N PRO A 44 11.88 -0.50 -19.06
CA PRO A 44 13.00 -1.11 -19.77
C PRO A 44 12.47 -1.80 -21.04
N THR A 45 13.01 -1.44 -22.21
CA THR A 45 12.66 -2.07 -23.48
C THR A 45 13.10 -3.52 -23.46
N CYS A 46 12.26 -4.38 -22.90
CA CYS A 46 12.51 -5.81 -22.85
C CYS A 46 12.03 -6.47 -24.14
N PRO A 47 12.78 -7.45 -24.68
CA PRO A 47 12.24 -8.28 -25.74
C PRO A 47 10.98 -8.97 -25.20
N ARG A 48 9.93 -9.05 -26.04
CA ARG A 48 8.66 -9.73 -25.76
C ARG A 48 7.65 -9.02 -24.84
N LEU A 49 7.77 -7.71 -24.64
CA LEU A 49 6.70 -6.90 -24.04
C LEU A 49 5.46 -6.89 -24.98
N ILE A 50 4.29 -7.26 -24.45
CA ILE A 50 3.02 -7.30 -25.19
C ILE A 50 2.30 -5.96 -25.08
N ALA A 51 2.10 -5.50 -23.85
CA ALA A 51 1.38 -4.26 -23.56
C ALA A 51 1.83 -3.69 -22.21
N VAL A 52 1.74 -2.36 -22.10
CA VAL A 52 1.86 -1.64 -20.83
C VAL A 52 0.59 -0.84 -20.66
N LEU A 53 -0.08 -1.07 -19.53
CA LEU A 53 -1.35 -0.46 -19.20
C LEU A 53 -1.17 0.44 -17.99
N LEU A 54 -1.74 1.61 -18.03
CA LEU A 54 -1.81 2.53 -16.91
C LEU A 54 -3.26 2.64 -16.46
N LEU A 55 -3.51 2.29 -15.20
CA LEU A 55 -4.84 2.21 -14.62
C LEU A 55 -4.94 3.20 -13.47
N LYS A 56 -6.13 3.78 -13.29
CA LYS A 56 -6.47 4.56 -12.09
C LYS A 56 -7.59 3.84 -11.35
N GLY A 57 -7.30 3.34 -10.16
CA GLY A 57 -8.29 2.68 -9.32
C GLY A 57 -9.24 3.66 -8.64
N ASP A 58 -10.30 3.13 -8.03
CA ASP A 58 -11.32 3.90 -7.31
C ASP A 58 -10.82 4.50 -5.99
N SER A 59 -9.73 3.97 -5.40
CA SER A 59 -8.99 4.63 -4.32
C SER A 59 -8.28 5.92 -4.76
N GLY A 60 -8.17 6.15 -6.07
CA GLY A 60 -7.40 7.26 -6.64
C GLY A 60 -5.91 6.94 -6.84
N ARG A 61 -5.46 5.74 -6.45
CA ARG A 61 -4.11 5.24 -6.74
C ARG A 61 -3.96 4.91 -8.22
N THR A 62 -2.71 4.96 -8.67
CA THR A 62 -2.35 4.66 -10.05
C THR A 62 -1.52 3.40 -10.13
N TYR A 63 -1.79 2.59 -11.15
CA TYR A 63 -1.15 1.30 -11.35
C TYR A 63 -0.58 1.20 -12.76
N ARG A 64 0.58 0.58 -12.89
CA ARG A 64 1.18 0.18 -14.16
C ARG A 64 1.18 -1.34 -14.22
N LEU A 65 0.46 -1.88 -15.20
CA LEU A 65 0.43 -3.32 -15.49
C LEU A 65 1.23 -3.57 -16.77
N SER A 66 2.33 -4.31 -16.63
CA SER A 66 3.16 -4.74 -17.75
C SER A 66 2.92 -6.22 -18.05
N ILE A 67 2.60 -6.54 -19.30
CA ILE A 67 2.33 -7.90 -19.76
C ILE A 67 3.47 -8.34 -20.67
N ARG A 68 4.19 -9.39 -20.29
CA ARG A 68 5.33 -9.90 -21.05
C ARG A 68 5.10 -11.34 -21.46
N ASP A 69 5.40 -11.66 -22.71
CA ASP A 69 5.42 -13.03 -23.22
C ASP A 69 6.77 -13.67 -22.92
N MET A 70 6.82 -14.72 -22.10
CA MET A 70 8.09 -15.34 -21.73
C MET A 70 8.61 -16.25 -22.85
N ASP A 71 7.72 -16.90 -23.61
CA ASP A 71 8.10 -17.99 -24.53
C ASP A 71 7.77 -17.67 -25.99
N GLY A 72 7.09 -16.56 -26.28
CA GLY A 72 6.66 -16.17 -27.63
C GLY A 72 5.38 -16.87 -28.11
N THR A 73 4.83 -17.76 -27.27
CA THR A 73 3.61 -18.54 -27.51
C THR A 73 2.36 -17.83 -27.02
N GLY A 74 2.49 -16.81 -26.16
CA GLY A 74 1.37 -16.11 -25.53
C GLY A 74 0.65 -16.89 -24.42
N LEU A 75 1.07 -18.13 -24.14
CA LEU A 75 0.50 -18.96 -23.06
C LEU A 75 1.21 -18.68 -21.73
N ASN A 76 2.54 -18.64 -21.78
CA ASN A 76 3.37 -18.30 -20.63
C ASN A 76 3.65 -16.80 -20.63
N CYS A 77 2.82 -16.04 -19.92
CA CYS A 77 2.99 -14.60 -19.77
C CYS A 77 3.23 -14.23 -18.31
N SER A 78 4.18 -13.33 -18.09
CA SER A 78 4.40 -12.71 -16.79
C SER A 78 3.68 -11.36 -16.72
N PHE A 79 3.12 -11.11 -15.54
CA PHE A 79 2.41 -9.89 -15.20
C PHE A 79 3.21 -9.18 -14.11
N THR A 80 3.55 -7.93 -14.34
CA THR A 80 4.19 -7.07 -13.33
C THR A 80 3.24 -5.94 -13.05
N VAL A 81 2.84 -5.79 -11.78
CA VAL A 81 1.99 -4.70 -11.33
C VAL A 81 2.82 -3.79 -10.44
N GLU A 82 2.85 -2.52 -10.78
CA GLU A 82 3.50 -1.49 -9.96
C GLU A 82 2.49 -0.44 -9.58
N GLY A 83 2.50 -0.05 -8.32
CA GLY A 83 1.61 0.94 -7.76
C GLY A 83 2.36 2.21 -7.42
N ALA A 84 1.75 3.36 -7.70
CA ALA A 84 2.18 4.63 -7.13
C ALA A 84 0.99 5.48 -6.70
N ARG A 85 1.26 6.47 -5.84
CA ARG A 85 0.25 7.46 -5.48
C ARG A 85 -0.10 8.35 -6.66
N TRP A 86 0.89 8.80 -7.42
CA TRP A 86 0.70 9.73 -8.53
C TRP A 86 1.11 9.12 -9.86
N ARG A 87 0.33 9.45 -10.90
CA ARG A 87 0.62 9.05 -12.29
C ARG A 87 2.04 9.45 -12.70
N THR A 88 2.52 10.60 -12.27
CA THR A 88 3.86 11.11 -12.61
C THR A 88 4.98 10.19 -12.11
N ASP A 89 4.80 9.56 -10.95
CA ASP A 89 5.81 8.69 -10.35
C ASP A 89 6.00 7.39 -11.17
N LEU A 90 4.94 6.90 -11.83
CA LEU A 90 4.99 5.75 -12.75
C LEU A 90 5.47 6.11 -14.17
N LEU A 91 5.39 7.39 -14.54
CA LEU A 91 5.81 7.90 -15.85
C LEU A 91 7.26 8.36 -15.86
N SER A 92 7.85 8.65 -14.70
CA SER A 92 9.30 8.84 -14.62
C SER A 92 10.01 7.52 -14.93
N PRO A 93 11.07 7.54 -15.76
CA PRO A 93 11.94 6.37 -15.94
C PRO A 93 12.45 5.92 -14.56
N TYR A 94 12.67 4.61 -14.39
CA TYR A 94 13.18 4.03 -13.15
C TYR A 94 14.38 4.85 -12.64
N LYS A 95 14.13 5.62 -11.60
CA LYS A 95 15.14 6.29 -10.79
C LYS A 95 15.04 5.64 -9.43
N THR A 96 16.19 5.27 -8.88
CA THR A 96 16.32 4.87 -7.48
C THR A 96 15.66 5.94 -6.60
N GLY A 97 14.75 5.53 -5.71
CA GLY A 97 13.97 6.43 -4.85
C GLY A 97 12.67 7.01 -5.43
N ALA A 98 12.17 6.50 -6.56
CA ALA A 98 10.81 6.82 -7.01
C ALA A 98 9.77 6.24 -6.02
N ALA A 99 8.68 6.97 -5.74
CA ALA A 99 7.61 6.53 -4.84
C ALA A 99 6.68 5.50 -5.49
N VAL A 100 7.28 4.40 -5.97
CA VAL A 100 6.65 3.32 -6.73
C VAL A 100 6.96 2.03 -6.01
N ALA A 101 5.94 1.23 -5.73
CA ALA A 101 6.11 -0.09 -5.13
C ALA A 101 5.69 -1.18 -6.12
N SER A 102 6.44 -2.28 -6.14
CA SER A 102 6.02 -3.49 -6.83
C SER A 102 4.94 -4.21 -6.03
N LEU A 103 3.84 -4.55 -6.70
CA LEU A 103 2.71 -5.28 -6.13
C LEU A 103 2.71 -6.69 -6.72
N CYS A 104 2.94 -7.69 -5.87
CA CYS A 104 2.93 -9.11 -6.26
C CYS A 104 1.50 -9.63 -6.47
N LEU A 105 0.76 -9.05 -7.41
CA LEU A 105 -0.60 -9.43 -7.74
C LEU A 105 -0.62 -10.36 -8.96
N GLN A 106 -1.12 -11.56 -8.76
CA GLN A 106 -1.31 -12.56 -9.82
C GLN A 106 -2.77 -12.98 -9.91
N SER A 107 -3.22 -13.32 -11.12
CA SER A 107 -4.53 -13.94 -11.30
C SER A 107 -4.49 -15.36 -10.72
N THR A 108 -5.51 -15.72 -9.93
CA THR A 108 -5.67 -17.06 -9.36
C THR A 108 -5.99 -18.13 -10.41
N GLN A 109 -6.29 -17.72 -11.65
CA GLN A 109 -6.67 -18.60 -12.74
C GLN A 109 -5.52 -18.75 -13.73
N HIS A 110 -4.52 -19.55 -13.36
CA HIS A 110 -3.31 -19.74 -14.18
C HIS A 110 -3.59 -20.41 -15.53
N ASP A 111 -4.67 -21.19 -15.64
CA ASP A 111 -5.07 -21.92 -16.85
C ASP A 111 -5.71 -21.04 -17.93
N LEU A 112 -6.09 -19.80 -17.58
CA LEU A 112 -6.69 -18.89 -18.54
C LEU A 112 -5.65 -18.27 -19.48
N PRO A 113 -6.05 -17.97 -20.73
CA PRO A 113 -5.17 -17.26 -21.66
C PRO A 113 -4.79 -15.88 -21.08
N ALA A 114 -3.64 -15.37 -21.50
CA ALA A 114 -3.06 -14.19 -20.86
C ALA A 114 -3.94 -12.93 -20.94
N GLY A 115 -4.76 -12.78 -22.00
CA GLY A 115 -5.72 -11.69 -22.10
C GLY A 115 -6.80 -11.74 -21.01
N ASP A 116 -7.34 -12.91 -20.71
CA ASP A 116 -8.39 -13.06 -19.68
C ASP A 116 -7.81 -12.84 -18.27
N ARG A 117 -6.59 -13.34 -18.02
CA ARG A 117 -5.85 -13.05 -16.78
C ARG A 117 -5.59 -11.55 -16.64
N ALA A 118 -5.20 -10.88 -17.73
CA ALA A 118 -5.01 -9.43 -17.74
C ALA A 118 -6.32 -8.69 -17.47
N VAL A 119 -7.44 -9.09 -18.06
CA VAL A 119 -8.77 -8.51 -17.81
C VAL A 119 -9.14 -8.65 -16.34
N SER A 120 -8.95 -9.83 -15.75
CA SER A 120 -9.21 -10.05 -14.33
C SER A 120 -8.39 -9.10 -13.45
N LEU A 121 -7.09 -8.93 -13.75
CA LEU A 121 -6.23 -7.99 -13.02
C LEU A 121 -6.67 -6.54 -13.22
N VAL A 122 -6.96 -6.14 -14.46
CA VAL A 122 -7.42 -4.78 -14.79
C VAL A 122 -8.69 -4.44 -14.02
N LEU A 123 -9.71 -5.29 -14.06
CA LEU A 123 -10.97 -5.06 -13.36
C LEU A 123 -10.79 -5.04 -11.84
N SER A 124 -9.90 -5.88 -11.30
CA SER A 124 -9.59 -5.88 -9.87
C SER A 124 -8.87 -4.61 -9.41
N LEU A 125 -7.95 -4.10 -10.23
CA LEU A 125 -7.21 -2.85 -9.96
C LEU A 125 -8.06 -1.60 -10.18
N LEU A 126 -9.05 -1.65 -11.08
CA LEU A 126 -10.01 -0.55 -11.24
C LEU A 126 -10.94 -0.42 -10.02
N ARG A 127 -11.24 -1.54 -9.35
CA ARG A 127 -11.99 -1.61 -8.09
C ARG A 127 -11.07 -1.97 -6.92
N ASP A 128 -9.96 -1.25 -6.81
CA ASP A 128 -8.90 -1.53 -5.86
C ASP A 128 -9.39 -1.49 -4.40
N ARG A 129 -10.38 -0.67 -4.04
CA ARG A 129 -10.93 -0.63 -2.67
C ARG A 129 -11.66 -1.91 -2.33
N GLN A 130 -12.45 -2.44 -3.27
CA GLN A 130 -13.15 -3.70 -3.09
C GLN A 130 -12.15 -4.87 -3.08
N THR A 131 -11.14 -4.82 -3.96
CA THR A 131 -10.09 -5.84 -4.03
C THR A 131 -9.22 -5.84 -2.77
N ALA A 132 -8.95 -4.69 -2.18
CA ALA A 132 -8.19 -4.54 -0.94
C ALA A 132 -8.85 -5.20 0.28
N MET A 133 -10.18 -5.32 0.28
CA MET A 133 -10.90 -6.11 1.31
C MET A 133 -10.56 -7.60 1.24
N ARG A 134 -10.08 -8.09 0.08
CA ARG A 134 -9.71 -9.49 -0.16
C ARG A 134 -8.21 -9.71 -0.17
N ILE A 135 -7.44 -8.69 -0.54
CA ILE A 135 -5.98 -8.74 -0.65
C ILE A 135 -5.41 -7.68 0.29
N PRO A 136 -5.03 -8.06 1.53
CA PRO A 136 -4.55 -7.12 2.54
C PRO A 136 -3.38 -6.25 2.06
N LEU A 137 -2.48 -6.80 1.24
CA LEU A 137 -1.34 -6.06 0.67
C LEU A 137 -1.76 -4.88 -0.19
N LEU A 138 -2.82 -5.05 -0.98
CA LEU A 138 -3.38 -3.96 -1.76
C LEU A 138 -3.97 -2.88 -0.83
N GLY A 139 -4.55 -3.29 0.30
CA GLY A 139 -5.01 -2.39 1.36
C GLY A 139 -3.86 -1.60 1.99
N GLN A 140 -2.76 -2.26 2.34
CA GLN A 140 -1.55 -1.61 2.86
C GLN A 140 -0.99 -0.59 1.86
N PHE A 141 -0.90 -0.94 0.58
CA PHE A 141 -0.48 -0.02 -0.47
C PHE A 141 -1.44 1.19 -0.63
N ILE A 142 -2.76 0.96 -0.57
CA ILE A 142 -3.75 2.03 -0.66
C ILE A 142 -3.67 2.97 0.57
N ALA A 143 -3.32 2.44 1.75
CA ALA A 143 -3.14 3.24 2.95
C ALA A 143 -1.80 4.00 2.96
N ALA A 144 -0.73 3.41 2.41
CA ALA A 144 0.63 3.95 2.42
C ALA A 144 0.70 5.34 1.79
N ASP A 145 1.38 6.26 2.45
CA ASP A 145 1.61 7.60 1.92
C ASP A 145 2.73 7.59 0.84
N ARG A 146 2.95 8.73 0.19
CA ARG A 146 3.97 8.81 -0.86
C ARG A 146 5.40 8.67 -0.31
N ALA A 147 5.64 9.08 0.94
CA ALA A 147 6.96 9.04 1.55
C ALA A 147 7.36 7.60 1.87
N MET A 148 6.43 6.84 2.46
CA MET A 148 6.59 5.42 2.75
C MET A 148 6.82 4.60 1.47
N LEU A 149 6.13 4.91 0.37
CA LEU A 149 6.37 4.26 -0.93
C LEU A 149 7.77 4.48 -1.52
N LYS A 150 8.56 5.45 -1.04
CA LYS A 150 9.97 5.59 -1.48
C LYS A 150 10.89 4.61 -0.78
N ASN A 151 10.52 4.18 0.41
CA ASN A 151 11.32 3.31 1.27
C ASN A 151 10.88 1.85 1.14
N ILE A 152 9.77 1.59 0.45
CA ILE A 152 9.22 0.24 0.20
C ILE A 152 9.45 -0.10 -1.26
N GLY A 153 10.31 -1.08 -1.52
CA GLY A 153 10.50 -1.64 -2.86
C GLY A 153 9.34 -2.54 -3.28
N MET A 154 8.86 -3.37 -2.36
CA MET A 154 7.81 -4.34 -2.63
C MET A 154 6.91 -4.62 -1.44
N PHE A 155 5.62 -4.83 -1.70
CA PHE A 155 4.70 -5.38 -0.69
C PHE A 155 4.61 -6.90 -0.86
N THR A 156 4.99 -7.67 0.16
CA THR A 156 4.91 -9.13 0.22
C THR A 156 3.88 -9.57 1.25
N ASP A 157 3.48 -10.84 1.23
CA ASP A 157 2.49 -11.39 2.18
C ASP A 157 2.90 -11.22 3.66
N GLU A 158 4.20 -11.09 3.93
CA GLU A 158 4.76 -10.85 5.27
C GLU A 158 4.82 -9.36 5.65
N GLY A 159 4.61 -8.45 4.69
CA GLY A 159 4.61 -7.01 4.92
C GLY A 159 5.39 -6.22 3.87
N PRO A 160 5.54 -4.90 4.06
CA PRO A 160 6.36 -4.07 3.19
C PRO A 160 7.85 -4.40 3.37
N MET A 161 8.52 -4.77 2.28
CA MET A 161 9.95 -5.00 2.23
C MET A 161 10.64 -3.78 1.59
N PRO A 162 11.67 -3.20 2.24
CA PRO A 162 12.43 -2.12 1.64
C PRO A 162 13.16 -2.58 0.37
N ASP A 163 13.41 -1.66 -0.55
CA ASP A 163 14.37 -1.92 -1.62
C ASP A 163 15.75 -2.03 -0.95
N PHE A 164 16.33 -3.24 -0.97
CA PHE A 164 17.72 -3.44 -0.55
C PHE A 164 18.62 -2.79 -1.61
N GLU A 165 18.85 -1.49 -1.49
CA GLU A 165 20.10 -0.91 -1.97
C GLU A 165 21.20 -1.57 -1.12
N GLU A 166 22.19 -2.19 -1.77
CA GLU A 166 23.40 -2.65 -1.08
C GLU A 166 23.86 -1.52 -0.15
N PRO A 167 23.94 -1.72 1.17
CA PRO A 167 24.45 -0.68 2.02
C PRO A 167 25.87 -0.38 1.55
N GLU A 168 26.13 0.92 1.31
CA GLU A 168 27.47 1.51 1.33
C GLU A 168 28.31 0.73 2.34
N GLU A 169 29.42 0.16 1.86
CA GLU A 169 30.40 -0.63 2.62
C GLU A 169 30.16 -0.61 4.12
N PHE A 170 29.45 -1.63 4.63
CA PHE A 170 29.51 -1.93 6.06
C PHE A 170 30.97 -2.30 6.33
N ASP A 171 31.75 -1.31 6.78
CA ASP A 171 33.16 -1.42 7.09
C ASP A 171 33.26 -2.32 8.33
N PHE A 172 33.25 -3.64 8.09
CA PHE A 172 33.53 -4.61 9.11
C PHE A 172 34.91 -4.27 9.68
N PRO A 173 35.03 -3.89 10.96
CA PRO A 173 36.33 -3.69 11.55
C PRO A 173 37.14 -4.98 11.33
N PRO A 174 38.42 -4.86 10.92
CA PRO A 174 39.23 -6.03 10.58
C PRO A 174 39.22 -7.02 11.74
N MET A 175 39.15 -8.30 11.43
CA MET A 175 39.01 -9.46 12.34
C MET A 175 40.11 -9.58 13.43
N ASN A 176 40.98 -8.58 13.57
CA ASN A 176 42.06 -8.45 14.55
C ASN A 176 41.83 -7.31 15.58
N ALA A 177 40.68 -6.65 15.59
CA ALA A 177 40.31 -5.78 16.69
C ALA A 177 40.02 -6.64 17.93
N VAL A 178 40.89 -6.52 18.95
CA VAL A 178 40.69 -7.16 20.26
C VAL A 178 39.36 -6.63 20.81
N PRO A 179 38.39 -7.50 21.15
CA PRO A 179 37.16 -7.03 21.78
C PRO A 179 37.54 -6.37 23.11
N GLU A 180 37.33 -5.06 23.24
CA GLU A 180 37.30 -4.47 24.57
C GLU A 180 36.16 -5.14 25.33
N ALA A 181 36.47 -5.67 26.51
CA ALA A 181 35.52 -6.41 27.32
C ALA A 181 34.31 -5.52 27.61
N PHE A 182 33.19 -5.81 26.95
CA PHE A 182 31.89 -5.35 27.39
C PHE A 182 31.62 -6.07 28.71
N GLU A 183 31.89 -5.40 29.82
CA GLU A 183 31.44 -5.85 31.14
C GLU A 183 29.91 -5.81 31.15
N SER A 184 29.29 -6.92 30.78
CA SER A 184 27.87 -7.14 31.01
C SER A 184 27.61 -7.06 32.53
N PRO A 185 26.64 -6.26 32.99
CA PRO A 185 26.19 -6.35 34.38
C PRO A 185 25.62 -7.77 34.62
N PRO A 186 25.74 -8.30 35.84
CA PRO A 186 25.34 -9.67 36.13
C PRO A 186 23.82 -9.83 35.95
N ASP A 187 23.44 -10.93 35.30
CA ASP A 187 22.07 -11.39 35.16
C ASP A 187 21.46 -11.61 36.56
N GLU A 188 20.60 -10.69 37.00
CA GLU A 188 19.65 -10.97 38.07
C GLU A 188 18.40 -11.55 37.41
N ASP A 189 18.16 -12.84 37.67
CA ASP A 189 16.95 -13.57 37.29
C ASP A 189 15.71 -12.94 37.98
N GLU A 190 15.19 -11.84 37.44
CA GLU A 190 13.81 -11.41 37.71
C GLU A 190 12.88 -12.12 36.72
N PRO A 191 11.85 -12.85 37.20
CA PRO A 191 10.89 -13.46 36.31
C PRO A 191 10.10 -12.35 35.60
N GLU A 192 10.24 -12.25 34.28
CA GLU A 192 9.47 -11.35 33.42
C GLU A 192 7.98 -11.49 33.78
N ASP A 193 7.38 -10.43 34.34
CA ASP A 193 5.95 -10.38 34.64
C ASP A 193 5.20 -10.44 33.29
N PRO A 194 4.38 -11.47 33.01
CA PRO A 194 3.64 -11.57 31.75
C PRO A 194 2.66 -10.42 31.48
N HIS A 195 2.52 -9.49 32.43
CA HIS A 195 1.67 -8.32 32.36
C HIS A 195 2.44 -6.98 32.34
N GLU A 196 3.77 -7.01 32.28
CA GLU A 196 4.56 -5.80 32.04
C GLU A 196 4.40 -5.33 30.60
N TRP A 197 4.06 -4.05 30.44
CA TRP A 197 3.90 -3.43 29.14
C TRP A 197 5.29 -3.28 28.52
N THR A 198 5.50 -3.82 27.32
CA THR A 198 6.77 -3.63 26.63
C THR A 198 6.92 -2.16 26.22
N GLU A 199 8.13 -1.64 26.11
CA GLU A 199 8.38 -0.28 25.58
C GLU A 199 7.72 -0.08 24.19
N LEU A 200 7.53 -1.18 23.45
CA LEU A 200 6.83 -1.20 22.18
C LEU A 200 5.32 -0.98 22.32
N ASP A 201 4.68 -1.54 23.35
CA ASP A 201 3.25 -1.36 23.61
C ASP A 201 2.93 0.08 24.05
N GLU A 202 3.81 0.73 24.81
CA GLU A 202 3.66 2.14 25.17
C GLU A 202 3.66 3.05 23.92
N LEU A 203 4.49 2.75 22.92
CA LEU A 203 4.55 3.49 21.66
C LEU A 203 3.28 3.35 20.82
N PHE A 204 2.63 2.18 20.83
CA PHE A 204 1.38 1.96 20.09
C PHE A 204 0.16 2.55 20.80
N HIS A 205 0.22 2.72 22.12
CA HIS A 205 -0.88 3.25 22.92
C HIS A 205 -0.70 4.70 23.39
N ALA A 206 0.44 5.33 23.08
CA ALA A 206 0.68 6.74 23.32
C ALA A 206 -0.43 7.60 22.69
N PRO A 207 -1.07 8.51 23.47
CA PRO A 207 -2.02 9.46 22.90
C PRO A 207 -1.35 10.25 21.78
N ARG A 208 -2.00 10.32 20.61
CA ARG A 208 -1.48 11.08 19.47
C ARG A 208 -1.17 12.50 19.91
N ALA A 209 0.09 12.91 19.76
CA ALA A 209 0.51 14.28 20.02
C ALA A 209 -0.40 15.25 19.25
N SER A 210 -1.13 16.09 19.98
CA SER A 210 -1.94 17.15 19.38
C SER A 210 -1.01 18.11 18.66
N VAL A 211 -1.14 18.16 17.33
CA VAL A 211 -0.44 19.14 16.48
C VAL A 211 -0.82 20.53 16.98
N PRO A 212 0.14 21.42 17.33
CA PRO A 212 -0.19 22.80 17.64
C PRO A 212 -0.76 23.46 16.39
N LEU A 213 -2.05 23.78 16.43
CA LEU A 213 -2.71 24.67 15.47
C LEU A 213 -2.18 26.08 15.71
N GLU A 214 -1.17 26.49 14.94
CA GLU A 214 -0.80 27.90 14.86
C GLU A 214 -1.91 28.67 14.11
N GLY A 215 -2.56 29.58 14.85
CA GLY A 215 -3.24 30.72 14.28
C GLY A 215 -4.74 30.80 14.57
N THR A 216 -5.12 31.29 15.75
CA THR A 216 -5.79 32.60 15.88
C THR A 216 -5.96 32.96 17.36
N SER A 217 -5.60 34.22 17.65
CA SER A 217 -5.73 34.89 18.93
C SER A 217 -7.17 34.92 19.40
N GLU A 218 -7.43 34.40 20.60
CA GLU A 218 -8.23 35.09 21.61
C GLU A 218 -7.86 34.54 22.98
N ALA A 219 -7.23 35.40 23.78
CA ALA A 219 -6.94 35.15 25.18
C ALA A 219 -8.26 35.02 25.94
N SER A 220 -8.55 33.82 26.44
CA SER A 220 -9.46 33.62 27.55
C SER A 220 -8.72 32.78 28.60
N GLU A 221 -8.90 33.19 29.84
CA GLU A 221 -8.22 32.69 31.04
C GLU A 221 -8.32 31.15 31.15
N PRO A 222 -7.35 30.46 31.77
CA PRO A 222 -7.48 29.02 32.00
C PRO A 222 -8.61 28.78 33.02
N GLU A 223 -9.81 28.52 32.51
CA GLU A 223 -10.90 27.94 33.29
C GLU A 223 -10.35 26.69 33.97
N SER A 224 -10.46 26.65 35.31
CA SER A 224 -10.14 25.46 36.10
C SER A 224 -10.79 24.24 35.45
N PRO A 225 -10.10 23.09 35.36
CA PRO A 225 -10.68 21.91 34.74
C PRO A 225 -12.06 21.64 35.35
N PRO A 226 -13.08 21.36 34.52
CA PRO A 226 -14.44 21.15 35.01
C PRO A 226 -14.39 20.05 36.07
N SER A 227 -15.09 20.29 37.17
CA SER A 227 -15.18 19.30 38.24
C SER A 227 -15.71 17.97 37.70
N HIS A 228 -15.31 16.86 38.33
CA HIS A 228 -15.75 15.52 37.93
C HIS A 228 -17.29 15.45 37.83
N GLU A 229 -18.00 16.06 38.78
CA GLU A 229 -19.46 16.19 38.80
C GLU A 229 -20.01 16.91 37.55
N GLN A 230 -19.42 18.04 37.14
CA GLN A 230 -19.83 18.77 35.93
C GLN A 230 -19.61 17.96 34.65
N THR A 231 -18.52 17.18 34.60
CA THR A 231 -18.22 16.31 33.45
C THR A 231 -19.25 15.18 33.35
N MET A 232 -19.62 14.59 34.49
CA MET A 232 -20.61 13.52 34.57
C MET A 232 -22.03 13.99 34.23
N LEU A 233 -22.42 15.18 34.70
CA LEU A 233 -23.70 15.81 34.34
C LEU A 233 -23.79 16.10 32.85
N ARG A 234 -22.73 16.66 32.25
CA ARG A 234 -22.67 16.92 30.81
C ARG A 234 -22.78 15.64 29.99
N ALA A 235 -22.04 14.59 30.38
CA ALA A 235 -22.11 13.29 29.71
C ALA A 235 -23.50 12.64 29.85
N ALA A 236 -24.20 12.86 30.97
CA ALA A 236 -25.56 12.36 31.17
C ALA A 236 -26.58 13.05 30.25
N ASP A 237 -26.42 14.34 29.98
CA ASP A 237 -27.30 15.09 29.08
C ASP A 237 -27.06 14.69 27.62
N GLU A 238 -25.79 14.53 27.21
CA GLU A 238 -25.43 13.99 25.88
C GLU A 238 -25.99 12.57 25.68
N ALA A 239 -25.91 11.71 26.70
CA ALA A 239 -26.49 10.36 26.65
C ALA A 239 -28.03 10.38 26.52
N ALA A 240 -28.70 11.36 27.13
CA ALA A 240 -30.14 11.52 26.99
C ALA A 240 -30.56 12.00 25.59
N GLU A 241 -29.78 12.89 24.97
CA GLU A 241 -30.03 13.37 23.59
C GLU A 241 -29.92 12.25 22.55
N VAL A 242 -29.04 11.28 22.77
CA VAL A 242 -28.85 10.12 21.87
C VAL A 242 -29.80 8.95 22.22
N GLY A 243 -30.69 9.11 23.20
CA GLY A 243 -31.71 8.12 23.57
C GLY A 243 -31.20 6.97 24.45
N LEU A 244 -30.07 7.15 25.15
CA LEU A 244 -29.48 6.17 26.06
C LEU A 244 -29.92 6.44 27.51
N GLU A 245 -31.22 6.34 27.79
CA GLU A 245 -31.82 6.74 29.07
C GLU A 245 -31.22 6.01 30.30
N HIS A 246 -30.91 4.72 30.18
CA HIS A 246 -30.31 3.96 31.27
C HIS A 246 -28.88 4.41 31.60
N LEU A 247 -28.12 4.81 30.59
CA LEU A 247 -26.75 5.30 30.76
C LEU A 247 -26.76 6.72 31.32
N ALA A 248 -27.66 7.58 30.84
CA ALA A 248 -27.89 8.90 31.40
C ALA A 248 -28.27 8.85 32.89
N ALA A 249 -29.12 7.90 33.29
CA ALA A 249 -29.48 7.70 34.70
C ALA A 249 -28.29 7.24 35.56
N ALA A 250 -27.45 6.33 35.03
CA ALA A 250 -26.26 5.87 35.73
C ALA A 250 -25.21 6.99 35.89
N LEU A 251 -25.01 7.82 34.86
CA LEU A 251 -24.08 8.94 34.92
C LEU A 251 -24.54 10.02 35.92
N ARG A 252 -25.85 10.31 36.01
CA ARG A 252 -26.39 11.23 37.04
C ARG A 252 -26.26 10.68 38.47
N ALA A 253 -26.20 9.36 38.64
CA ALA A 253 -26.02 8.75 39.96
C ALA A 253 -24.54 8.75 40.42
N LEU A 254 -23.61 8.96 39.49
CA LEU A 254 -22.16 9.00 39.71
C LEU A 254 -21.58 10.43 39.65
N ALA A 255 -22.37 11.40 39.21
CA ALA A 255 -22.09 12.83 39.36
C ALA A 255 -22.23 13.23 40.83
#